data_AF-A0A6A6P4M8-F1
#
_entry.id   AF-A0A6A6P4M8-F1
#
_cell.length_a   1.000
_cell.length_b   1.000
_cell.length_c   1.000
_cell.angle_alpha   90.00
_cell.angle_beta   90.00
_cell.angle_gamma   90.00
#
_symmetry.space_group_name_H-M   'P 1'
#
loop_
_entity.id
_entity.type
_entity.pdbx_description
1 polymer ?
#
loop_
_entity_poly.entity_id
_entity_poly.type
_entity_poly.pdbx_seq_one_letter_code
_entity_poly.pdbx_strand_id
1 'polypeptide(L)'
;MEPTHSFEGSSEALHSPFSIRPEDLRSLASSRAFKILSSYLASVSPRPFCEYHALNCGHEAKSTFVLHRDILHALLMPIRQLYERSCTLASAALCSGKAEDLELAYRGDARSAFVWLQCFLESDEEDEWCRSAGCAACNVLHALSTESAIRLTMAAIRVAAEHQQKARGGPAFPSFEFLEPALRDALAADPFWGRSTFDNIAPKAPVLAQGISALMDQCAELEVLVSSPAPSPAPAPPSKKRPPPFAPEDQQSAVILIGTDHKSGAKIRPSRLAKRQQRLQQEEVALIQRALAQCWGAVALNGAGFKGLRTRKLEQVLGASSGRRRSLTTP
;
A
#
# COMPACT_ATOMS: atom_id res chain seq x y z
N MET A 1 -6.31 -61.31 -26.50
CA MET A 1 -6.88 -60.10 -27.12
C MET A 1 -6.94 -59.03 -26.04
N GLU A 2 -5.87 -58.28 -25.90
CA GLU A 2 -5.83 -57.10 -25.03
C GLU A 2 -6.25 -55.89 -25.88
N PRO A 3 -7.14 -55.01 -25.38
CA PRO A 3 -7.46 -53.78 -26.09
C PRO A 3 -6.37 -52.74 -25.80
N THR A 4 -5.56 -52.46 -26.81
CA THR A 4 -4.72 -51.26 -26.88
C THR A 4 -5.64 -50.04 -26.95
N HIS A 5 -5.87 -49.37 -25.81
CA HIS A 5 -6.42 -48.02 -25.81
C HIS A 5 -5.31 -47.04 -26.19
N SER A 6 -5.22 -46.76 -27.48
CA SER A 6 -4.48 -45.62 -28.01
C SER A 6 -5.15 -44.35 -27.50
N PHE A 7 -4.55 -43.70 -26.50
CA PHE A 7 -4.93 -42.35 -26.11
C PHE A 7 -4.40 -41.39 -27.18
N GLU A 8 -5.18 -41.19 -28.24
CA GLU A 8 -5.00 -40.07 -29.17
C GLU A 8 -5.33 -38.77 -28.41
N GLY A 9 -4.35 -38.29 -27.65
CA GLY A 9 -4.36 -36.94 -27.11
C GLY A 9 -4.28 -35.97 -28.28
N SER A 10 -5.44 -35.49 -28.73
CA SER A 10 -5.52 -34.25 -29.48
C SER A 10 -4.86 -33.19 -28.60
N SER A 11 -3.66 -32.76 -29.00
CA SER A 11 -2.98 -31.64 -28.35
C SER A 11 -3.79 -30.38 -28.68
N GLU A 12 -4.86 -30.13 -27.94
CA GLU A 12 -5.56 -28.86 -28.00
C GLU A 12 -4.53 -27.77 -27.70
N ALA A 13 -4.42 -26.82 -28.62
CA ALA A 13 -3.52 -25.70 -28.43
C ALA A 13 -3.94 -24.93 -27.18
N LEU A 14 -2.98 -24.58 -26.33
CA LEU A 14 -3.27 -23.77 -25.14
C LEU A 14 -3.71 -22.38 -25.57
N HIS A 15 -4.95 -22.03 -25.22
CA HIS A 15 -5.54 -20.72 -25.45
C HIS A 15 -5.82 -20.01 -24.12
N SER A 16 -5.93 -18.68 -24.18
CA SER A 16 -6.33 -17.91 -23.00
C SER A 16 -7.80 -18.19 -22.66
N PRO A 17 -8.14 -18.29 -21.35
CA PRO A 17 -9.52 -18.55 -20.93
C PRO A 17 -10.46 -17.35 -21.12
N PHE A 18 -9.91 -16.14 -21.30
CA PHE A 18 -10.72 -14.93 -21.45
C PHE A 18 -11.15 -14.73 -22.90
N SER A 19 -12.46 -14.67 -23.12
CA SER A 19 -13.05 -14.27 -24.40
C SER A 19 -13.44 -12.80 -24.35
N ILE A 20 -12.65 -11.92 -24.97
CA ILE A 20 -12.89 -10.48 -25.01
C ILE A 20 -13.40 -10.08 -26.39
N ARG A 21 -14.43 -9.25 -26.44
CA ARG A 21 -15.05 -8.84 -27.69
C ARG A 21 -14.09 -7.96 -28.53
N PRO A 22 -14.10 -8.07 -29.87
CA PRO A 22 -13.19 -7.31 -30.73
C PRO A 22 -13.30 -5.78 -30.61
N GLU A 23 -14.48 -5.26 -30.27
CA GLU A 23 -14.69 -3.82 -30.00
C GLU A 23 -13.90 -3.34 -28.78
N ASP A 24 -13.89 -4.14 -27.71
CA ASP A 24 -13.19 -3.81 -26.47
C ASP A 24 -11.67 -3.86 -26.70
N LEU A 25 -11.19 -4.89 -27.42
CA LEU A 25 -9.79 -5.00 -27.82
C LEU A 25 -9.33 -3.82 -28.70
N ARG A 26 -10.16 -3.37 -29.65
CA ARG A 26 -9.85 -2.19 -30.47
C ARG A 26 -9.79 -0.92 -29.64
N SER A 27 -10.68 -0.77 -28.65
CA SER A 27 -10.65 0.37 -27.72
C SER A 27 -9.34 0.39 -26.93
N LEU A 28 -8.94 -0.75 -26.33
CA LEU A 28 -7.65 -0.89 -25.65
C LEU A 28 -6.46 -0.57 -26.57
N ALA A 29 -6.46 -1.17 -27.77
CA ALA A 29 -5.41 -0.99 -28.77
C ALA A 29 -5.36 0.43 -29.34
N SER A 30 -6.38 1.26 -29.14
CA SER A 30 -6.36 2.68 -29.49
C SER A 30 -5.78 3.55 -28.36
N SER A 31 -5.84 3.10 -27.10
CA SER A 31 -5.39 3.85 -25.93
C SER A 31 -3.88 4.06 -25.92
N ARG A 32 -3.46 5.32 -25.82
CA ARG A 32 -2.04 5.68 -25.66
C ARG A 32 -1.45 5.16 -24.34
N ALA A 33 -2.20 5.26 -23.24
CA ALA A 33 -1.75 4.81 -21.93
C ALA A 33 -1.47 3.30 -21.95
N PHE A 34 -2.39 2.52 -22.54
CA PHE A 34 -2.24 1.08 -22.65
C PHE A 34 -1.05 0.69 -23.55
N LYS A 35 -0.84 1.37 -24.68
CA LYS A 35 0.34 1.16 -25.54
C LYS A 35 1.67 1.39 -24.82
N ILE A 36 1.75 2.45 -24.00
CA ILE A 36 2.94 2.76 -23.21
C ILE A 36 3.19 1.63 -22.21
N LEU A 37 2.13 1.17 -21.51
CA LEU A 37 2.22 0.05 -20.58
C LEU A 37 2.70 -1.23 -21.27
N SER A 38 2.07 -1.64 -22.37
CA SER A 38 2.47 -2.84 -23.12
C SER A 38 3.92 -2.77 -23.61
N SER A 39 4.35 -1.59 -24.08
CA SER A 39 5.74 -1.38 -24.52
C SER A 39 6.73 -1.49 -23.36
N TYR A 40 6.37 -0.93 -22.19
CA TYR A 40 7.16 -1.07 -20.97
C TYR A 40 7.27 -2.54 -20.55
N LEU A 41 6.15 -3.27 -20.49
CA LEU A 41 6.11 -4.69 -20.09
C LEU A 41 6.90 -5.59 -21.05
N ALA A 42 6.89 -5.29 -22.35
CA ALA A 42 7.73 -5.96 -23.34
C ALA A 42 9.23 -5.69 -23.12
N SER A 43 9.60 -4.51 -22.65
CA SER A 43 11.00 -4.15 -22.38
C SER A 43 11.56 -4.81 -21.12
N VAL A 44 10.75 -4.98 -20.08
CA VAL A 44 11.18 -5.59 -18.81
C VAL A 44 11.08 -7.12 -18.80
N SER A 45 10.27 -7.71 -19.69
CA SER A 45 10.14 -9.16 -19.85
C SER A 45 10.48 -9.59 -21.29
N PRO A 46 11.79 -9.66 -21.64
CA PRO A 46 12.24 -10.01 -22.99
C PRO A 46 11.98 -11.48 -23.34
N ARG A 47 11.73 -12.33 -22.34
CA ARG A 47 11.30 -13.72 -22.51
C ARG A 47 9.92 -13.88 -21.87
N PRO A 48 8.84 -13.52 -22.59
CA PRO A 48 7.50 -13.47 -22.00
C PRO A 48 6.88 -14.87 -21.79
N PHE A 49 7.56 -15.95 -22.15
CA PHE A 49 7.06 -17.32 -22.00
C PHE A 49 8.10 -18.22 -21.36
N CYS A 50 7.65 -19.07 -20.42
CA CYS A 50 8.45 -20.20 -19.95
C CYS A 50 8.57 -21.27 -21.05
N GLU A 51 9.49 -22.21 -20.89
CA GLU A 51 9.78 -23.25 -21.89
C GLU A 51 8.53 -24.02 -22.34
N TYR A 52 7.67 -24.38 -21.38
CA TYR A 52 6.41 -25.08 -21.66
C TYR A 52 5.49 -24.27 -22.58
N HIS A 53 5.18 -23.02 -22.23
CA HIS A 53 4.28 -22.18 -23.03
C HIS A 53 4.95 -21.67 -24.32
N ALA A 54 6.28 -21.61 -24.36
CA ALA A 54 7.03 -21.32 -25.58
C ALA A 54 6.86 -22.44 -26.62
N LEU A 55 6.76 -23.71 -26.21
CA LEU A 55 6.58 -24.86 -27.11
C LEU A 55 5.11 -25.13 -27.45
N ASN A 56 4.20 -24.99 -26.48
CA ASN A 56 2.82 -25.46 -26.63
C ASN A 56 1.81 -24.36 -27.06
N CYS A 57 2.17 -23.08 -26.99
CA CYS A 57 1.30 -22.00 -27.47
C CYS A 57 1.66 -21.61 -28.92
N GLY A 58 0.65 -21.61 -29.79
CA GLY A 58 0.76 -21.04 -31.14
C GLY A 58 1.05 -19.54 -31.10
N HIS A 59 1.49 -18.97 -32.24
CA HIS A 59 1.85 -17.54 -32.31
C HIS A 59 0.68 -16.61 -31.92
N GLU A 60 -0.52 -16.88 -32.44
CA GLU A 60 -1.72 -16.11 -32.11
C GLU A 60 -2.09 -16.22 -30.62
N ALA A 61 -2.08 -17.44 -30.07
CA ALA A 61 -2.32 -17.66 -28.65
C ALA A 61 -1.32 -16.90 -27.76
N LYS A 62 -0.04 -16.88 -28.13
CA LYS A 62 0.99 -16.09 -27.44
C LYS A 62 0.67 -14.59 -27.46
N SER A 63 0.28 -14.04 -28.60
CA SER A 63 -0.12 -12.63 -28.69
C SER A 63 -1.31 -12.32 -27.78
N THR A 64 -2.31 -13.21 -27.73
CA THR A 64 -3.46 -13.10 -26.83
C THR A 64 -3.06 -13.17 -25.35
N PHE A 65 -2.17 -14.10 -24.97
CA PHE A 65 -1.68 -14.19 -23.60
C PHE A 65 -0.91 -12.95 -23.17
N VAL A 66 -0.06 -12.39 -24.03
CA VAL A 66 0.64 -11.13 -23.74
C VAL A 66 -0.36 -10.00 -23.52
N LEU A 67 -1.36 -9.87 -24.40
CA LEU A 67 -2.40 -8.85 -24.27
C LEU A 67 -3.18 -8.98 -22.96
N HIS A 68 -3.62 -10.19 -22.61
CA HIS A 68 -4.37 -10.42 -21.37
C HIS A 68 -3.50 -10.23 -20.13
N ARG A 69 -2.21 -10.59 -20.17
CA ARG A 69 -1.25 -10.27 -19.10
C ARG A 69 -1.13 -8.76 -18.90
N ASP A 70 -1.05 -7.98 -19.98
CA ASP A 70 -0.96 -6.53 -19.91
C ASP A 70 -2.25 -5.90 -19.33
N ILE A 71 -3.43 -6.45 -19.66
CA ILE A 71 -4.71 -6.06 -19.06
C ILE A 71 -4.71 -6.35 -17.55
N LEU A 72 -4.32 -7.56 -17.14
CA LEU A 72 -4.24 -7.92 -15.73
C LEU A 72 -3.24 -7.05 -14.97
N HIS A 73 -2.08 -6.75 -15.57
CA HIS A 73 -1.11 -5.83 -14.98
C HIS A 73 -1.69 -4.44 -14.73
N ALA A 74 -2.44 -3.90 -15.69
CA ALA A 74 -3.09 -2.60 -15.57
C ALA A 74 -4.09 -2.54 -14.40
N LEU A 75 -4.67 -3.68 -14.02
CA LEU A 75 -5.63 -3.81 -12.93
C LEU A 75 -4.97 -4.10 -11.57
N LEU A 76 -4.01 -5.02 -11.54
CA LEU A 76 -3.44 -5.58 -10.31
C LEU A 76 -2.27 -4.77 -9.76
N MET A 77 -1.40 -4.25 -10.64
CA MET A 77 -0.23 -3.49 -10.21
C MET A 77 -0.59 -2.25 -9.37
N PRO A 78 -1.64 -1.47 -9.71
CA PRO A 78 -2.08 -0.34 -8.86
C PRO A 78 -2.50 -0.77 -7.45
N ILE A 79 -3.14 -1.93 -7.27
CA ILE A 79 -3.53 -2.44 -5.95
C ILE A 79 -2.30 -2.84 -5.14
N ARG A 80 -1.33 -3.50 -5.79
CA ARG A 80 -0.07 -3.87 -5.15
C ARG A 80 0.75 -2.65 -4.74
N GLN A 81 0.78 -1.60 -5.57
CA GLN A 81 1.39 -0.31 -5.23
C GLN A 81 0.65 0.41 -4.10
N LEU A 82 -0.68 0.35 -4.08
CA LEU A 82 -1.47 0.86 -2.96
C LEU A 82 -1.08 0.14 -1.66
N TYR A 83 -0.96 -1.18 -1.67
CA TYR A 83 -0.56 -1.94 -0.49
C TYR A 83 0.82 -1.51 0.02
N GLU A 84 1.85 -1.43 -0.85
CA GLU A 84 3.17 -0.96 -0.43
C GLU A 84 3.15 0.46 0.16
N ARG A 85 2.40 1.36 -0.49
CA ARG A 85 2.23 2.73 -0.01
C ARG A 85 1.53 2.74 1.34
N SER A 86 0.52 1.91 1.51
CA SER A 86 -0.22 1.78 2.77
C SER A 86 0.68 1.25 3.90
N CYS A 87 1.57 0.29 3.64
CA CYS A 87 2.56 -0.17 4.60
C CYS A 87 3.53 0.96 4.99
N THR A 88 4.05 1.69 3.99
CA THR A 88 4.98 2.80 4.22
C THR A 88 4.35 3.91 5.07
N LEU A 89 3.12 4.30 4.75
CA LEU A 89 2.38 5.32 5.50
C LEU A 89 2.03 4.85 6.92
N ALA A 90 1.58 3.61 7.08
CA ALA A 90 1.29 3.05 8.39
C ALA A 90 2.54 2.97 9.27
N SER A 91 3.67 2.51 8.72
CA SER A 91 4.94 2.46 9.43
C SER A 91 5.40 3.85 9.87
N ALA A 92 5.24 4.86 9.03
CA ALA A 92 5.56 6.24 9.37
C ALA A 92 4.62 6.80 10.46
N ALA A 93 3.31 6.60 10.32
CA ALA A 93 2.30 7.11 11.24
C ALA A 93 2.39 6.47 12.64
N LEU A 94 2.65 5.16 12.70
CA LEU A 94 2.73 4.41 13.95
C LEU A 94 4.14 4.34 14.54
N CYS A 95 5.15 4.73 13.74
CA CYS A 95 6.56 4.56 14.08
C CYS A 95 6.91 3.12 14.48
N SER A 96 6.27 2.15 13.82
CA SER A 96 6.51 0.71 13.99
C SER A 96 6.91 0.09 12.65
N GLY A 97 7.88 -0.82 12.69
CA GLY A 97 8.27 -1.65 11.56
C GLY A 97 7.65 -3.05 11.60
N LYS A 98 6.80 -3.34 12.59
CA LYS A 98 6.16 -4.65 12.75
C LYS A 98 4.94 -4.73 11.85
N ALA A 99 4.90 -5.75 11.00
CA ALA A 99 3.83 -5.93 10.02
C ALA A 99 2.45 -6.09 10.67
N GLU A 100 2.40 -6.75 11.83
CA GLU A 100 1.19 -6.97 12.61
C GLU A 100 0.61 -5.70 13.24
N ASP A 101 1.41 -4.65 13.43
CA ASP A 101 0.95 -3.39 14.00
C ASP A 101 0.36 -2.45 12.93
N LEU A 102 0.71 -2.63 11.65
CA LEU A 102 0.41 -1.66 10.58
C LEU A 102 -1.09 -1.48 10.34
N GLU A 103 -1.89 -2.53 10.57
CA GLU A 103 -3.35 -2.45 10.45
C GLU A 103 -3.99 -1.41 11.39
N LEU A 104 -3.31 -1.06 12.50
CA LEU A 104 -3.80 -0.09 13.48
C LEU A 104 -3.85 1.35 12.93
N ALA A 105 -3.17 1.62 11.82
CA ALA A 105 -3.24 2.91 11.13
C ALA A 105 -4.58 3.11 10.41
N TYR A 106 -5.33 2.03 10.15
CA TYR A 106 -6.54 2.03 9.36
C TYR A 106 -7.78 1.66 10.18
N ARG A 107 -8.97 2.02 9.68
CA ARG A 107 -10.26 1.79 10.37
C ARG A 107 -11.35 1.31 9.43
N GLY A 108 -12.33 0.58 9.98
CA GLY A 108 -13.49 0.09 9.23
C GLY A 108 -13.08 -0.78 8.03
N ASP A 109 -13.75 -0.58 6.90
CA ASP A 109 -13.51 -1.36 5.68
C ASP A 109 -12.07 -1.23 5.15
N ALA A 110 -11.41 -0.07 5.37
CA ALA A 110 -10.01 0.14 4.99
C ALA A 110 -9.07 -0.80 5.75
N ARG A 111 -9.31 -1.01 7.05
CA ARG A 111 -8.52 -1.96 7.86
C ARG A 111 -8.74 -3.38 7.37
N SER A 112 -10.01 -3.77 7.13
CA SER A 112 -10.33 -5.10 6.62
C SER A 112 -9.67 -5.37 5.26
N ALA A 113 -9.65 -4.39 4.35
CA ALA A 113 -8.95 -4.52 3.07
C ALA A 113 -7.43 -4.55 3.23
N PHE A 114 -6.85 -3.73 4.11
CA PHE A 114 -5.42 -3.77 4.41
C PHE A 114 -4.99 -5.16 4.89
N VAL A 115 -5.69 -5.73 5.87
CA VAL A 115 -5.41 -7.07 6.39
C VAL A 115 -5.60 -8.13 5.31
N TRP A 116 -6.66 -8.03 4.49
CA TRP A 116 -6.87 -8.95 3.39
C TRP A 116 -5.71 -8.92 2.38
N LEU A 117 -5.27 -7.72 1.98
CA LEU A 117 -4.14 -7.53 1.06
C LEU A 117 -2.83 -8.00 1.69
N GLN A 118 -2.64 -7.78 2.99
CA GLN A 118 -1.48 -8.27 3.73
C GLN A 118 -1.40 -9.80 3.68
N CYS A 119 -2.50 -10.49 4.00
CA CYS A 119 -2.53 -11.96 3.92
C CYS A 119 -2.38 -12.47 2.48
N PHE A 120 -2.95 -11.76 1.49
CA PHE A 120 -2.87 -12.17 0.09
C PHE A 120 -1.44 -12.01 -0.47
N LEU A 121 -0.80 -10.87 -0.21
CA LEU A 121 0.52 -10.51 -0.74
C LEU A 121 1.68 -11.01 0.13
N GLU A 122 1.42 -11.70 1.24
CA GLU A 122 2.45 -12.41 2.01
C GLU A 122 2.96 -13.66 1.28
N SER A 123 2.18 -14.21 0.35
CA SER A 123 2.63 -15.27 -0.56
C SER A 123 3.47 -14.67 -1.70
N ASP A 124 4.71 -15.13 -1.85
CA ASP A 124 5.60 -14.71 -2.94
C ASP A 124 4.95 -14.93 -4.32
N GLU A 125 4.18 -16.00 -4.50
CA GLU A 125 3.49 -16.32 -5.75
C GLU A 125 2.47 -15.25 -6.14
N GLU A 126 1.69 -14.75 -5.17
CA GLU A 126 0.64 -13.76 -5.41
C GLU A 126 1.23 -12.34 -5.60
N ASP A 127 2.31 -11.99 -4.89
CA ASP A 127 3.03 -10.73 -5.13
C ASP A 127 3.71 -10.73 -6.50
N GLU A 128 4.37 -11.83 -6.91
CA GLU A 128 4.95 -11.97 -8.24
C GLU A 128 3.90 -11.88 -9.35
N TRP A 129 2.74 -12.51 -9.14
CA TRP A 129 1.60 -12.43 -10.05
C TRP A 129 1.07 -10.99 -10.21
N CYS A 130 0.90 -10.26 -9.10
CA CYS A 130 0.43 -8.87 -9.15
C CYS A 130 1.41 -7.93 -9.88
N ARG A 131 2.71 -8.24 -9.84
CA ARG A 131 3.75 -7.54 -10.63
C ARG A 131 3.79 -7.97 -12.09
N SER A 132 3.07 -9.03 -12.44
CA SER A 132 3.08 -9.70 -13.73
C SER A 132 4.47 -10.21 -14.13
N ALA A 133 5.21 -10.72 -13.13
CA ALA A 133 6.54 -11.28 -13.33
C ALA A 133 6.47 -12.64 -14.04
N GLY A 134 7.47 -12.92 -14.89
CA GLY A 134 7.60 -14.22 -15.56
C GLY A 134 6.72 -14.39 -16.80
N CYS A 135 6.15 -15.59 -16.94
CA CYS A 135 5.47 -16.04 -18.15
C CYS A 135 4.05 -15.43 -18.27
N ALA A 136 3.72 -14.86 -19.43
CA ALA A 136 2.43 -14.24 -19.70
C ALA A 136 1.27 -15.24 -19.59
N ALA A 137 1.45 -16.46 -20.10
CA ALA A 137 0.43 -17.50 -19.98
C ALA A 137 0.21 -17.92 -18.52
N CYS A 138 1.28 -18.12 -17.74
CA CYS A 138 1.16 -18.43 -16.31
C CYS A 138 0.40 -17.33 -15.57
N ASN A 139 0.72 -16.06 -15.83
CA ASN A 139 0.04 -14.93 -15.20
C ASN A 139 -1.46 -14.89 -15.53
N VAL A 140 -1.81 -15.15 -16.78
CA VAL A 140 -3.21 -15.14 -17.22
C VAL A 140 -3.99 -16.32 -16.63
N LEU A 141 -3.38 -17.51 -16.58
CA LEU A 141 -4.01 -18.69 -15.99
C LEU A 141 -4.13 -18.57 -14.46
N HIS A 142 -3.20 -17.90 -13.80
CA HIS A 142 -3.24 -17.67 -12.35
C HIS A 142 -4.44 -16.83 -11.90
N ALA A 143 -4.99 -15.98 -12.77
CA ALA A 143 -6.23 -15.26 -12.46
C ALA A 143 -7.42 -16.19 -12.12
N LEU A 144 -7.32 -17.47 -12.49
CA LEU A 144 -8.29 -18.53 -12.20
C LEU A 144 -7.71 -19.63 -11.29
N SER A 145 -6.54 -19.46 -10.68
CA SER A 145 -5.92 -20.54 -9.88
C SER A 145 -6.56 -20.70 -8.50
N THR A 146 -6.99 -19.60 -7.89
CA THR A 146 -7.55 -19.57 -6.52
C THR A 146 -8.78 -18.69 -6.42
N GLU A 147 -9.64 -18.95 -5.43
CA GLU A 147 -10.81 -18.10 -5.15
C GLU A 147 -10.39 -16.66 -4.83
N SER A 148 -9.24 -16.49 -4.16
CA SER A 148 -8.67 -15.20 -3.81
C SER A 148 -8.18 -14.43 -5.04
N ALA A 149 -7.50 -15.07 -6.00
CA ALA A 149 -7.07 -14.44 -7.24
C ALA A 149 -8.27 -13.99 -8.09
N ILE A 150 -9.31 -14.83 -8.17
CA ILE A 150 -10.58 -14.48 -8.84
C ILE A 150 -11.23 -13.28 -8.16
N ARG A 151 -11.36 -13.33 -6.83
CA ARG A 151 -11.97 -12.25 -6.05
C ARG A 151 -11.21 -10.93 -6.19
N LEU A 152 -9.86 -10.97 -6.16
CA LEU A 152 -9.03 -9.80 -6.36
C LEU A 152 -9.18 -9.23 -7.77
N THR A 153 -9.20 -10.09 -8.80
CA THR A 153 -9.41 -9.66 -10.19
C THR A 153 -10.75 -8.94 -10.34
N MET A 154 -11.83 -9.50 -9.79
CA MET A 154 -13.16 -8.86 -9.79
C MET A 154 -13.17 -7.53 -9.04
N ALA A 155 -12.52 -7.48 -7.87
CA ALA A 155 -12.43 -6.24 -7.09
C ALA A 155 -11.62 -5.17 -7.85
N ALA A 156 -10.53 -5.56 -8.51
CA ALA A 156 -9.67 -4.66 -9.28
C ALA A 156 -10.40 -4.02 -10.46
N ILE A 157 -11.20 -4.81 -11.20
CA ILE A 157 -12.05 -4.29 -12.29
C ILE A 157 -12.96 -3.17 -11.76
N ARG A 158 -13.58 -3.39 -10.59
CA ARG A 158 -14.52 -2.43 -9.97
C ARG A 158 -13.83 -1.18 -9.45
N VAL A 159 -12.70 -1.33 -8.77
CA VAL A 159 -11.87 -0.20 -8.30
C VAL A 159 -11.42 0.65 -9.50
N ALA A 160 -10.95 0.01 -10.58
CA ALA A 160 -10.56 0.72 -11.79
C ALA A 160 -11.72 1.51 -12.42
N ALA A 161 -12.93 0.92 -12.47
CA ALA A 161 -14.13 1.59 -12.99
C ALA A 161 -14.52 2.81 -12.13
N GLU A 162 -14.51 2.67 -10.80
CA GLU A 162 -14.82 3.77 -9.88
C GLU A 162 -13.82 4.94 -10.01
N HIS A 163 -12.52 4.63 -10.10
CA HIS A 163 -11.48 5.64 -10.25
C HIS A 163 -11.55 6.37 -11.59
N GLN A 164 -11.93 5.69 -12.68
CA GLN A 164 -12.14 6.32 -13.98
C GLN A 164 -13.29 7.33 -13.94
N GLN A 165 -14.39 7.03 -13.23
CA GLN A 165 -15.52 7.95 -13.08
C GLN A 165 -15.14 9.21 -12.29
N LYS A 166 -14.26 9.08 -11.28
CA LYS A 166 -13.76 10.20 -10.46
C LYS A 166 -12.71 11.05 -11.21
N ALA A 167 -11.89 10.44 -12.06
CA ALA A 167 -10.82 11.10 -12.80
C ALA A 167 -11.34 11.91 -14.01
N ARG A 168 -11.98 13.06 -13.78
CA ARG A 168 -12.41 13.97 -14.84
C ARG A 168 -11.21 14.73 -15.45
N GLY A 169 -10.68 14.23 -16.59
CA GLY A 169 -9.87 15.05 -17.52
C GLY A 169 -8.38 14.72 -17.66
N GLY A 170 -7.88 13.62 -17.08
CA GLY A 170 -6.51 13.13 -17.34
C GLY A 170 -6.42 12.12 -18.50
N PRO A 171 -5.21 11.77 -18.97
CA PRO A 171 -5.02 10.63 -19.88
C PRO A 171 -5.40 9.34 -19.14
N ALA A 172 -6.67 8.95 -19.24
CA ALA A 172 -7.22 7.81 -18.53
C ALA A 172 -6.93 6.51 -19.27
N PHE A 173 -6.72 5.43 -18.51
CA PHE A 173 -6.84 4.09 -19.06
C PHE A 173 -8.27 3.86 -19.58
N PRO A 174 -8.44 3.02 -20.62
CA PRO A 174 -9.77 2.60 -21.08
C PRO A 174 -10.50 1.81 -19.98
N SER A 175 -11.83 1.77 -20.03
CA SER A 175 -12.62 0.91 -19.13
C SER A 175 -12.26 -0.56 -19.32
N PHE A 176 -12.14 -1.29 -18.22
CA PHE A 176 -11.89 -2.73 -18.16
C PHE A 176 -13.15 -3.52 -17.73
N GLU A 177 -14.32 -2.88 -17.68
CA GLU A 177 -15.58 -3.52 -17.25
C GLU A 177 -15.97 -4.72 -18.13
N PHE A 178 -15.49 -4.76 -19.39
CA PHE A 178 -15.67 -5.92 -20.28
C PHE A 178 -15.02 -7.20 -19.74
N LEU A 179 -14.07 -7.11 -18.81
CA LEU A 179 -13.36 -8.27 -18.30
C LEU A 179 -14.20 -9.07 -17.29
N GLU A 180 -15.15 -8.44 -16.61
CA GLU A 180 -16.02 -9.13 -15.65
C GLU A 180 -16.91 -10.20 -16.34
N PRO A 181 -17.64 -9.92 -17.44
CA PRO A 181 -18.34 -10.98 -18.17
C PRO A 181 -17.38 -12.02 -18.76
N ALA A 182 -16.19 -11.63 -19.25
CA ALA A 182 -15.20 -12.58 -19.74
C ALA A 182 -14.69 -13.54 -18.64
N LEU A 183 -14.52 -13.04 -17.41
CA LEU A 183 -14.14 -13.83 -16.24
C LEU A 183 -15.25 -14.80 -15.83
N ARG A 184 -16.51 -14.34 -15.84
CA ARG A 184 -17.67 -15.22 -15.58
C ARG A 184 -17.73 -16.36 -16.59
N ASP A 185 -17.57 -16.05 -17.86
CA ASP A 185 -17.64 -17.04 -18.93
C ASP A 185 -16.46 -18.03 -18.86
N ALA A 186 -15.26 -17.53 -18.50
CA ALA A 186 -14.09 -18.35 -18.23
C ALA A 186 -14.32 -19.35 -17.08
N LEU A 187 -14.86 -18.89 -15.93
CA LEU A 187 -15.20 -19.75 -14.79
C LEU A 187 -16.27 -20.78 -15.16
N ALA A 188 -17.26 -20.38 -15.94
CA ALA A 188 -18.33 -21.26 -16.40
C ALA A 188 -17.84 -22.38 -17.33
N ALA A 189 -16.76 -22.13 -18.09
CA ALA A 189 -16.12 -23.10 -18.98
C ALA A 189 -15.05 -23.94 -18.28
N ASP A 190 -14.54 -23.49 -17.13
CA ASP A 190 -13.48 -24.17 -16.40
C ASP A 190 -14.00 -25.46 -15.72
N PRO A 191 -13.34 -26.62 -15.94
CA PRO A 191 -13.77 -27.91 -15.37
C PRO A 191 -13.73 -27.98 -13.84
N PHE A 192 -12.85 -27.21 -13.19
CA PHE A 192 -12.70 -27.19 -11.74
C PHE A 192 -13.72 -26.25 -11.09
N TRP A 193 -13.88 -25.03 -11.62
CA TRP A 193 -14.79 -24.03 -11.03
C TRP A 193 -16.25 -24.24 -11.43
N GLY A 194 -16.53 -24.40 -12.71
CA GLY A 194 -17.88 -24.52 -13.24
C GLY A 194 -18.78 -23.28 -13.03
N ARG A 195 -20.03 -23.41 -13.49
CA ARG A 195 -20.97 -22.27 -13.62
C ARG A 195 -21.42 -21.64 -12.30
N SER A 196 -21.59 -22.42 -11.24
CA SER A 196 -22.13 -21.95 -9.95
C SER A 196 -21.10 -21.22 -9.09
N THR A 197 -19.81 -21.32 -9.41
CA THR A 197 -18.75 -20.68 -8.63
C THR A 197 -18.86 -19.16 -8.67
N PHE A 198 -19.20 -18.58 -9.83
CA PHE A 198 -19.32 -17.13 -9.97
C PHE A 198 -20.32 -16.55 -8.97
N ASP A 199 -21.48 -17.19 -8.78
CA ASP A 199 -22.52 -16.72 -7.86
C ASP A 199 -22.08 -16.72 -6.39
N ASN A 200 -21.11 -17.56 -6.03
CA ASN A 200 -20.54 -17.61 -4.69
C ASN A 200 -19.44 -16.55 -4.44
N ILE A 201 -18.67 -16.21 -5.48
CA ILE A 201 -17.54 -15.27 -5.37
C ILE A 201 -18.00 -13.83 -5.63
N ALA A 202 -18.89 -13.63 -6.61
CA ALA A 202 -19.32 -12.32 -7.07
C ALA A 202 -19.86 -11.41 -5.95
N PRO A 203 -20.64 -11.89 -4.95
CA PRO A 203 -21.11 -11.04 -3.86
C PRO A 203 -19.98 -10.53 -2.95
N LYS A 204 -18.84 -11.22 -2.88
CA LYS A 204 -17.70 -10.85 -2.01
C LYS A 204 -16.80 -9.79 -2.66
N ALA A 205 -16.77 -9.73 -3.98
CA ALA A 205 -15.91 -8.80 -4.71
C ALA A 205 -16.26 -7.31 -4.50
N PRO A 206 -17.53 -6.87 -4.48
CA PRO A 206 -17.90 -5.49 -4.16
C PRO A 206 -17.45 -5.05 -2.77
N VAL A 207 -17.53 -5.94 -1.77
CA VAL A 207 -17.10 -5.64 -0.39
C VAL A 207 -15.58 -5.40 -0.36
N LEU A 208 -14.80 -6.25 -1.04
CA LEU A 208 -13.36 -6.04 -1.16
C LEU A 208 -13.01 -4.75 -1.93
N ALA A 209 -13.70 -4.48 -3.04
CA ALA A 209 -13.50 -3.25 -3.83
C ALA A 209 -13.80 -1.98 -3.02
N GLN A 210 -14.88 -2.00 -2.22
CA GLN A 210 -15.22 -0.91 -1.31
C GLN A 210 -14.14 -0.71 -0.25
N GLY A 211 -13.67 -1.79 0.37
CA GLY A 211 -12.59 -1.72 1.36
C GLY A 211 -11.28 -1.20 0.76
N ILE A 212 -10.92 -1.61 -0.46
CA ILE A 212 -9.74 -1.09 -1.18
C ILE A 212 -9.90 0.41 -1.44
N SER A 213 -11.07 0.86 -1.88
CA SER A 213 -11.33 2.28 -2.10
C SER A 213 -11.27 3.09 -0.80
N ALA A 214 -11.82 2.57 0.30
CA ALA A 214 -11.70 3.17 1.62
C ALA A 214 -10.24 3.23 2.12
N LEU A 215 -9.42 2.23 1.79
CA LEU A 215 -7.99 2.22 2.07
C LEU A 215 -7.25 3.30 1.27
N MET A 216 -7.60 3.50 0.00
CA MET A 216 -7.05 4.59 -0.83
C MET A 216 -7.33 5.96 -0.22
N ASP A 217 -8.57 6.19 0.24
CA ASP A 217 -8.98 7.44 0.88
C ASP A 217 -8.20 7.66 2.20
N GLN A 218 -8.13 6.66 3.08
CA GLN A 218 -7.37 6.77 4.33
C GLN A 218 -5.86 6.92 4.12
N CYS A 219 -5.30 6.32 3.06
CA CYS A 219 -3.89 6.57 2.67
C CYS A 219 -3.68 8.04 2.30
N ALA A 220 -4.59 8.67 1.57
CA ALA A 220 -4.50 10.09 1.24
C ALA A 220 -4.59 10.97 2.51
N GLU A 221 -5.46 10.62 3.46
CA GLU A 221 -5.56 11.32 4.76
C GLU A 221 -4.28 11.18 5.59
N LEU A 222 -3.74 9.96 5.71
CA LEU A 222 -2.51 9.68 6.45
C LEU A 222 -1.29 10.40 5.83
N GLU A 223 -1.21 10.48 4.50
CA GLU A 223 -0.12 11.18 3.82
C GLU A 223 -0.09 12.67 4.17
N VAL A 224 -1.24 13.33 4.29
CA VAL A 224 -1.34 14.73 4.72
C VAL A 224 -0.85 14.89 6.16
N LEU A 225 -1.18 13.94 7.05
CA LEU A 225 -0.75 13.95 8.44
C LEU A 225 0.77 13.73 8.58
N VAL A 226 1.34 12.80 7.83
CA VAL A 226 2.77 12.47 7.85
C VAL A 226 3.63 13.56 7.19
N SER A 227 3.13 14.20 6.13
CA SER A 227 3.88 15.22 5.38
C SER A 227 3.83 16.62 6.00
N SER A 228 2.97 16.86 7.00
CA SER A 228 2.85 18.16 7.65
C SER A 228 4.09 18.44 8.50
N PRO A 229 4.90 19.48 8.20
CA PRO A 229 6.05 19.83 9.03
C PRO A 229 5.57 20.21 10.43
N ALA A 230 6.26 19.72 11.46
CA ALA A 230 6.02 20.17 12.82
C ALA A 230 6.08 21.71 12.86
N PRO A 231 5.14 22.40 13.56
CA PRO A 231 5.19 23.85 13.68
C PRO A 231 6.57 24.25 14.23
N SER A 232 7.30 25.05 13.43
CA SER A 232 8.62 25.57 13.81
C SER A 232 8.52 26.21 15.20
N PRO A 233 9.41 25.88 16.15
CA PRO A 233 9.37 26.50 17.46
C PRO A 233 9.54 28.01 17.28
N ALA A 234 8.48 28.77 17.57
CA ALA A 234 8.52 30.21 17.57
C ALA A 234 9.74 30.68 18.41
N PRO A 235 10.51 31.67 17.94
CA PRO A 235 11.68 32.15 18.67
C PRO A 235 11.24 32.54 20.08
N ALA A 236 11.91 31.97 21.08
CA ALA A 236 11.62 32.22 22.48
C ALA A 236 11.62 33.73 22.73
N PRO A 237 10.60 34.29 23.41
CA PRO A 237 10.63 35.70 23.77
C PRO A 237 11.86 35.97 24.63
N PRO A 238 12.56 37.09 24.43
CA PRO A 238 13.75 37.42 25.21
C PRO A 238 13.40 37.43 26.69
N SER A 239 14.23 36.74 27.46
CA SER A 239 14.18 36.62 28.91
C SER A 239 14.19 38.02 29.54
N LYS A 240 13.01 38.48 29.99
CA LYS A 240 12.89 39.72 30.76
C LYS A 240 13.59 39.52 32.10
N LYS A 241 14.78 40.13 32.23
CA LYS A 241 15.41 40.36 33.53
C LYS A 241 14.44 41.14 34.41
N ARG A 242 14.28 40.66 35.65
CA ARG A 242 13.47 41.21 36.74
C ARG A 242 13.85 42.69 36.97
N PRO A 243 12.92 43.67 36.90
CA PRO A 243 13.21 45.03 37.34
C PRO A 243 12.98 45.18 38.86
N PRO A 244 13.63 46.16 39.51
CA PRO A 244 13.51 46.43 40.94
C PRO A 244 12.12 47.00 41.30
N PRO A 245 11.72 46.97 42.58
CA PRO A 245 10.44 47.50 43.03
C PRO A 245 10.49 49.04 43.03
N PHE A 246 9.34 49.66 42.77
CA PHE A 246 9.04 51.10 42.71
C PHE A 246 9.17 51.79 41.34
N ALA A 247 8.04 51.88 40.62
CA ALA A 247 7.53 53.09 39.93
C ALA A 247 6.23 52.74 39.15
N PRO A 248 5.33 53.72 38.93
CA PRO A 248 3.93 53.46 38.64
C PRO A 248 3.64 53.14 37.16
N GLU A 249 2.47 52.55 36.99
CA GLU A 249 1.82 52.07 35.78
C GLU A 249 1.69 53.18 34.71
N ASP A 250 2.29 52.97 33.54
CA ASP A 250 1.84 53.65 32.33
C ASP A 250 1.93 52.72 31.11
N GLN A 251 0.79 52.60 30.44
CA GLN A 251 0.54 51.71 29.32
C GLN A 251 1.21 52.25 28.04
N GLN A 252 2.18 51.52 27.50
CA GLN A 252 2.55 51.68 26.09
C GLN A 252 2.49 50.35 25.33
N SER A 253 1.59 50.38 24.35
CA SER A 253 1.24 49.38 23.35
C SER A 253 2.43 48.99 22.47
N ALA A 254 2.61 47.68 22.25
CA ALA A 254 3.28 47.18 21.06
C ALA A 254 2.19 46.71 20.08
N VAL A 255 2.01 47.49 19.03
CA VAL A 255 1.13 47.25 17.89
C VAL A 255 1.71 46.11 17.05
N ILE A 256 0.93 45.04 16.84
CA ILE A 256 1.12 44.16 15.67
C ILE A 256 0.02 44.54 14.69
N LEU A 257 0.41 45.29 13.66
CA LEU A 257 -0.39 45.55 12.48
C LEU A 257 -0.39 44.30 11.60
N ILE A 258 -1.51 43.60 11.55
CA ILE A 258 -1.94 42.93 10.32
C ILE A 258 -3.35 43.43 10.06
N GLY A 259 -3.46 44.23 9.01
CA GLY A 259 -4.71 44.86 8.61
C GLY A 259 -5.74 43.84 8.19
N THR A 260 -6.98 44.11 8.59
CA THR A 260 -8.09 44.49 7.68
C THR A 260 -9.26 44.92 8.57
N ASP A 261 -9.82 46.09 8.26
CA ASP A 261 -11.04 46.60 8.87
C ASP A 261 -12.20 45.61 8.73
N HIS A 262 -12.89 45.31 9.84
CA HIS A 262 -14.35 45.42 9.98
C HIS A 262 -14.83 45.04 11.39
N LYS A 263 -15.29 46.07 12.12
CA LYS A 263 -16.41 46.14 13.08
C LYS A 263 -16.71 44.95 14.02
N SER A 264 -16.57 45.25 15.33
CA SER A 264 -17.23 44.61 16.48
C SER A 264 -16.94 43.12 16.71
N GLY A 265 -15.88 42.84 17.47
CA GLY A 265 -15.67 41.53 18.08
C GLY A 265 -15.16 41.70 19.50
N ALA A 266 -15.93 41.24 20.49
CA ALA A 266 -15.48 41.17 21.87
C ALA A 266 -14.13 40.43 21.94
N LYS A 267 -13.14 40.99 22.64
CA LYS A 267 -11.83 40.35 22.86
C LYS A 267 -12.05 39.11 23.72
N ILE A 268 -12.29 37.95 23.11
CA ILE A 268 -12.45 36.68 23.82
C ILE A 268 -11.11 36.30 24.43
N ARG A 269 -11.00 36.43 25.75
CA ARG A 269 -9.84 35.94 26.50
C ARG A 269 -9.90 34.42 26.53
N PRO A 270 -8.82 33.70 26.19
CA PRO A 270 -8.80 32.25 26.28
C PRO A 270 -9.06 31.81 27.72
N SER A 271 -10.06 30.93 27.90
CA SER A 271 -10.46 30.43 29.21
C SER A 271 -9.33 29.66 29.88
N ARG A 272 -9.36 29.55 31.21
CA ARG A 272 -8.39 28.73 31.96
C ARG A 272 -8.40 27.27 31.50
N LEU A 273 -9.56 26.78 31.06
CA LEU A 273 -9.73 25.43 30.50
C LEU A 273 -9.02 25.29 29.15
N ALA A 274 -9.17 26.27 28.25
CA ALA A 274 -8.50 26.27 26.96
C ALA A 274 -6.97 26.29 27.12
N LYS A 275 -6.46 27.09 28.07
CA LYS A 275 -5.03 27.08 28.43
C LYS A 275 -4.57 25.73 28.97
N ARG A 276 -5.42 25.05 29.74
CA ARG A 276 -5.12 23.71 30.27
C ARG A 276 -5.14 22.64 29.18
N GLN A 277 -6.11 22.68 28.28
CA GLN A 277 -6.17 21.77 27.11
C GLN A 277 -4.95 21.94 26.22
N GLN A 278 -4.56 23.19 25.95
CA GLN A 278 -3.35 23.48 25.18
C GLN A 278 -2.08 22.98 25.87
N ARG A 279 -2.01 23.10 27.21
CA ARG A 279 -0.88 22.54 27.98
C ARG A 279 -0.86 21.02 27.93
N LEU A 280 -2.00 20.35 28.05
CA LEU A 280 -2.09 18.88 27.96
C LEU A 280 -1.69 18.37 26.56
N GLN A 281 -2.11 19.05 25.50
CA GLN A 281 -1.67 18.74 24.14
C GLN A 281 -0.15 18.91 23.96
N GLN A 282 0.44 19.94 24.57
CA GLN A 282 1.90 20.12 24.55
C GLN A 282 2.63 19.01 25.33
N GLU A 283 2.08 18.57 26.45
CA GLU A 283 2.62 17.47 27.25
C GLU A 283 2.52 16.13 26.49
N GLU A 284 1.42 15.87 25.79
CA GLU A 284 1.23 14.70 24.92
C GLU A 284 2.25 14.67 23.76
N VAL A 285 2.41 15.78 23.05
CA VAL A 285 3.40 15.92 21.97
C VAL A 285 4.82 15.70 22.48
N ALA A 286 5.16 16.23 23.66
CA ALA A 286 6.48 16.05 24.26
C ALA A 286 6.75 14.59 24.66
N LEU A 287 5.73 13.86 25.13
CA LEU A 287 5.84 12.44 25.44
C LEU A 287 6.04 11.60 24.18
N ILE A 288 5.29 11.90 23.11
CA ILE A 288 5.43 11.23 21.81
C ILE A 288 6.83 11.46 21.25
N GLN A 289 7.34 12.70 21.23
CA GLN A 289 8.69 13.00 20.76
C GLN A 289 9.78 12.28 21.57
N ARG A 290 9.59 12.11 22.87
CA ARG A 290 10.52 11.38 23.74
C ARG A 290 10.50 9.87 23.45
N ALA A 291 9.32 9.30 23.18
CA ALA A 291 9.18 7.91 22.75
C ALA A 291 9.86 7.68 21.39
N LEU A 292 9.66 8.59 20.43
CA LEU A 292 10.33 8.53 19.12
C LEU A 292 11.86 8.59 19.25
N ALA A 293 12.39 9.51 20.06
CA ALA A 293 13.84 9.59 20.28
C ALA A 293 14.42 8.30 20.92
N GLN A 294 13.67 7.65 21.80
CA GLN A 294 14.07 6.38 22.41
C GLN A 294 14.02 5.22 21.41
N CYS A 295 13.00 5.17 20.55
CA CYS A 295 12.88 4.16 19.49
C CYS A 295 13.98 4.33 18.42
N TRP A 296 14.29 5.56 18.02
CA TRP A 296 15.33 5.84 17.02
C TRP A 296 16.75 5.64 17.55
N GLY A 297 17.00 5.93 18.84
CA GLY A 297 18.29 5.61 19.48
C GLY A 297 18.61 4.12 19.52
N ALA A 298 17.60 3.26 19.62
CA ALA A 298 17.76 1.81 19.59
C ALA A 298 17.97 1.25 18.17
N VAL A 299 17.44 1.91 17.14
CA VAL A 299 17.58 1.51 15.73
C VAL A 299 18.94 1.93 15.16
N ALA A 300 19.43 3.13 15.50
CA ALA A 300 20.74 3.61 15.06
C ALA A 300 21.92 2.77 15.59
N LEU A 301 21.74 2.07 16.72
CA LEU A 301 22.76 1.20 17.31
C LEU A 301 22.72 -0.25 16.81
N ASN A 302 21.67 -0.66 16.10
CA ASN A 302 21.50 -2.02 15.57
C ASN A 302 21.66 -2.13 14.04
N GLY A 303 21.65 -1.00 13.30
CA GLY A 303 21.76 -0.98 11.83
C GLY A 303 23.19 -0.93 11.25
N ALA A 304 24.22 -0.69 12.07
CA ALA A 304 25.61 -0.66 11.60
C ALA A 304 26.28 -2.02 11.84
N GLY A 305 26.21 -2.91 10.85
CA GLY A 305 26.98 -4.15 10.80
C GLY A 305 28.48 -3.89 10.67
N PHE A 306 29.14 -3.45 11.75
CA PHE A 306 30.60 -3.44 11.87
C PHE A 306 31.03 -4.72 12.60
N LYS A 307 31.27 -5.78 11.84
CA LYS A 307 32.01 -6.93 12.35
C LYS A 307 33.43 -6.48 12.67
N GLY A 308 33.76 -6.48 13.96
CA GLY A 308 35.15 -6.49 14.42
C GLY A 308 35.75 -5.15 14.80
N LEU A 309 35.21 -4.48 15.82
CA LEU A 309 36.08 -3.85 16.83
C LEU A 309 35.54 -4.17 18.22
N ARG A 310 36.07 -5.25 18.77
CA ARG A 310 35.92 -5.66 20.16
C ARG A 310 36.27 -4.49 21.08
N THR A 311 35.30 -4.13 21.92
CA THR A 311 35.48 -3.98 23.37
C THR A 311 36.77 -3.30 23.82
N ARG A 312 36.73 -1.98 24.02
CA ARG A 312 37.62 -1.28 24.97
C ARG A 312 37.22 0.15 25.34
N LYS A 313 36.25 0.76 24.64
CA LYS A 313 35.85 2.16 24.90
C LYS A 313 34.52 2.36 25.63
N LEU A 314 33.73 1.31 25.83
CA LEU A 314 32.47 1.40 26.58
C LEU A 314 32.62 1.13 28.09
N GLU A 315 33.69 0.44 28.52
CA GLU A 315 34.01 0.23 29.95
C GLU A 315 34.67 1.43 30.62
N GLN A 316 35.00 2.49 29.88
CA GLN A 316 35.61 3.70 30.43
C GLN A 316 34.60 4.82 30.74
N VAL A 317 33.34 4.67 30.30
CA VAL A 317 32.26 5.65 30.54
C VAL A 317 31.27 5.18 31.61
N LEU A 318 31.28 3.90 31.97
CA LEU A 318 30.48 3.35 33.06
C LEU A 318 31.43 2.83 34.13
N GLY A 319 31.56 3.61 35.20
CA GLY A 319 32.48 3.38 36.31
C GLY A 319 32.48 1.93 36.79
N ALA A 320 33.69 1.39 36.92
CA ALA A 320 33.97 0.08 37.46
C ALA A 320 33.40 -0.09 38.87
N SER A 321 32.51 -1.06 39.05
CA SER A 321 32.36 -1.77 40.32
C SER A 321 32.76 -3.23 40.09
N SER A 322 33.99 -3.55 40.50
CA SER A 322 34.53 -4.90 40.56
C SER A 322 33.72 -5.80 41.48
N GLY A 323 33.53 -7.07 41.11
CA GLY A 323 33.38 -8.11 42.14
C GLY A 323 32.64 -9.39 41.77
N ARG A 324 33.43 -10.44 41.49
CA ARG A 324 33.17 -11.87 41.74
C ARG A 324 32.13 -12.61 40.88
N ARG A 325 32.68 -13.36 39.92
CA ARG A 325 32.14 -14.65 39.46
C ARG A 325 32.00 -15.62 40.64
N ARG A 326 30.86 -16.29 40.75
CA ARG A 326 30.76 -17.64 41.29
C ARG A 326 29.95 -18.50 40.32
N SER A 327 30.62 -19.51 39.80
CA SER A 327 30.05 -20.70 39.17
C SER A 327 29.26 -21.46 40.22
N LEU A 328 28.05 -21.90 39.88
CA LEU A 328 27.39 -23.00 40.57
C LEU A 328 26.83 -23.95 39.51
N THR A 329 27.52 -25.08 39.41
CA THR A 329 26.99 -26.37 39.00
C THR A 329 25.81 -26.79 39.88
N THR A 330 25.00 -27.65 39.28
CA THR A 330 23.76 -28.36 39.68
C THR A 330 23.78 -29.04 41.05
N PRO A 331 22.60 -29.50 41.54
CA PRO A 331 22.00 -30.79 41.10
C PRO A 331 20.82 -30.66 40.15
#